data_AF-A0A4P7JPG6-F1
#
_entry.id   AF-A0A4P7JPG6-F1
#
_cell.length_a   1.000
_cell.length_b   1.000
_cell.length_c   1.000
_cell.angle_alpha   90.00
_cell.angle_beta   90.00
_cell.angle_gamma   90.00
#
_symmetry.space_group_name_H-M   'P 1'
#
loop_
_entity.id
_entity.type
_entity.pdbx_description
1 polymer ?
#
loop_
_entity_poly.entity_id
_entity_poly.type
_entity_poly.pdbx_seq_one_letter_code
_entity_poly.pdbx_strand_id
1 'polypeptide(L)' 'MKLHDLHNEVQAGILDYLAVHPNAMGSVEHISNDWLADEKFEHNVAQVQSAVDIMVNRGELVPRLGGDFYSQ' A
#
# COMPACT_ATOMS: atom_id res chain seq x y z
N MET A 1 13.41 -0.22 14.30
CA MET A 1 12.80 0.59 13.23
C MET A 1 11.72 1.45 13.85
N LYS A 2 11.63 2.76 13.55
CA LYS A 2 10.51 3.57 14.06
C LYS A 2 9.30 3.36 13.15
N LEU A 3 8.09 3.51 13.69
CA LEU A 3 6.83 3.31 12.95
C LEU A 3 6.75 4.15 11.66
N HIS A 4 7.31 5.38 11.68
CA HIS A 4 7.39 6.23 10.50
C HIS A 4 8.30 5.69 9.40
N ASP A 5 9.38 5.00 9.75
CA ASP A 5 10.29 4.42 8.76
C ASP A 5 9.58 3.28 8.02
N LEU A 6 8.81 2.46 8.76
CA LEU A 6 8.01 1.38 8.18
C LEU A 6 6.92 1.90 7.24
N HIS A 7 6.20 2.96 7.62
CA HIS A 7 5.18 3.53 6.74
C HIS A 7 5.80 4.06 5.45
N ASN A 8 6.98 4.68 5.51
CA ASN A 8 7.67 5.16 4.32
C ASN A 8 8.10 4.01 3.40
N GLU A 9 8.56 2.89 3.95
CA GLU A 9 8.92 1.69 3.18
C GLU A 9 7.69 1.06 2.51
N VAL A 10 6.61 0.86 3.26
CA VAL A 10 5.34 0.35 2.69
C VAL A 10 4.80 1.28 1.60
N GLN A 11 4.83 2.59 1.82
CA GLN A 11 4.42 3.57 0.80
C GLN A 11 5.29 3.50 -0.45
N ALA A 12 6.62 3.39 -0.28
CA ALA A 12 7.55 3.25 -1.40
C ALA A 12 7.27 1.96 -2.19
N GLY A 13 7.09 0.83 -1.51
CA GLY A 13 6.79 -0.45 -2.16
C GLY A 13 5.48 -0.42 -2.95
N ILE A 14 4.43 0.21 -2.40
CA ILE A 14 3.16 0.40 -3.11
C ILE A 14 3.36 1.25 -4.38
N LEU A 15 4.09 2.37 -4.28
CA LEU A 15 4.34 3.25 -5.41
C LEU A 15 5.22 2.58 -6.48
N ASP A 16 6.25 1.83 -6.07
CA ASP A 16 7.12 1.09 -6.97
C ASP A 16 6.34 0.02 -7.74
N TYR A 17 5.44 -0.71 -7.07
CA TYR A 17 4.56 -1.67 -7.73
C TYR A 17 3.63 -0.99 -8.74
N LEU A 18 2.99 0.11 -8.37
CA LEU A 18 2.08 0.86 -9.24
C LEU A 18 2.81 1.54 -10.41
N ALA A 19 4.09 1.90 -10.25
CA ALA A 19 4.90 2.41 -11.35
C ALA A 19 5.11 1.37 -12.45
N VAL A 20 5.18 0.09 -12.10
CA VAL A 20 5.26 -1.05 -13.05
C VAL A 20 3.87 -1.48 -13.53
N HIS A 21 2.86 -1.39 -12.65
CA HIS A 21 1.49 -1.83 -12.90
C HIS A 21 0.48 -0.67 -12.69
N PRO A 22 0.43 0.33 -13.58
CA PRO A 22 -0.35 1.56 -13.37
C PRO A 22 -1.87 1.37 -13.31
N ASN A 23 -2.36 0.22 -13.79
CA ASN A 23 -3.78 -0.14 -13.73
C ASN A 23 -4.09 -1.16 -12.63
N ALA A 24 -3.12 -1.49 -11.77
CA ALA A 24 -3.33 -2.43 -10.68
C ALA A 24 -4.33 -1.86 -9.67
N MET A 25 -5.09 -2.77 -9.09
CA MET A 25 -6.06 -2.49 -8.06
C MET A 25 -6.03 -3.63 -7.07
N GLY A 26 -5.91 -3.30 -5.80
CA GLY A 26 -5.75 -4.28 -4.73
C GLY A 26 -6.49 -3.87 -3.48
N SER A 27 -6.98 -4.87 -2.74
CA SER A 27 -7.32 -4.68 -1.34
C SER A 27 -6.06 -4.62 -0.48
N VAL A 28 -6.17 -4.18 0.78
CA VAL A 28 -5.01 -4.15 1.69
C VAL A 28 -4.37 -5.53 1.85
N GLU A 29 -5.17 -6.60 1.86
CA GLU A 29 -4.65 -7.97 1.86
C GLU A 29 -3.89 -8.32 0.59
N HIS A 30 -4.40 -7.91 -0.58
CA HIS A 30 -3.71 -8.13 -1.86
C HIS A 30 -2.42 -7.30 -1.94
N ILE A 31 -2.46 -6.03 -1.51
CA ILE A 31 -1.29 -5.16 -1.43
C ILE A 31 -0.21 -5.78 -0.53
N SER A 32 -0.61 -6.25 0.65
CA SER A 32 0.31 -6.88 1.60
C SER A 32 0.90 -8.20 1.10
N ASN A 33 0.14 -9.01 0.38
CA ASN A 33 0.59 -10.35 -0.03
C ASN A 33 1.29 -10.37 -1.40
N ASP A 34 0.89 -9.50 -2.33
CA ASP A 34 1.33 -9.56 -3.73
C ASP A 34 2.18 -8.35 -4.12
N TRP A 35 1.82 -7.13 -3.70
CA TRP A 35 2.59 -5.93 -4.10
C TRP A 35 3.87 -5.78 -3.28
N LEU A 36 3.82 -6.21 -2.02
CA LEU A 36 4.91 -6.14 -1.05
C LEU A 36 5.55 -7.51 -0.79
N ALA A 37 5.26 -8.52 -1.62
CA ALA A 37 5.72 -9.91 -1.43
C ALA A 37 7.25 -10.06 -1.36
N ASP A 38 7.97 -9.22 -2.11
CA ASP A 38 9.43 -9.22 -2.20
C ASP A 38 10.11 -8.29 -1.18
N GLU A 39 9.35 -7.59 -0.34
CA GLU A 39 9.90 -6.71 0.69
C GLU A 39 10.60 -7.52 1.78
N LYS A 40 11.79 -7.05 2.20
CA LYS A 40 12.63 -7.74 3.19
C LYS A 40 12.12 -7.64 4.63
N PHE A 41 10.99 -6.98 4.86
CA PHE A 41 10.48 -6.63 6.18
C PHE A 41 9.10 -7.25 6.41
N GLU A 42 8.92 -7.89 7.55
CA GLU A 42 7.58 -8.36 7.97
C GLU A 42 6.69 -7.15 8.26
N HIS A 43 5.66 -6.98 7.43
CA HIS A 43 4.60 -6.01 7.62
C HIS A 43 3.29 -6.74 7.92
N ASN A 44 2.52 -6.24 8.89
CA ASN A 44 1.19 -6.76 9.17
C ASN A 44 0.10 -5.95 8.45
N VAL A 45 -1.05 -6.57 8.21
CA VAL A 45 -2.18 -5.96 7.48
C VAL A 45 -2.61 -4.62 8.10
N ALA A 46 -2.52 -4.44 9.42
CA ALA A 46 -2.87 -3.18 10.08
C ALA A 46 -1.87 -2.04 9.79
N GLN A 47 -0.58 -2.36 9.64
CA GLN A 47 0.45 -1.41 9.22
C GLN A 47 0.26 -1.01 7.76
N VAL A 48 -0.07 -1.98 6.89
CA VAL A 48 -0.38 -1.69 5.48
C VAL A 48 -1.63 -0.84 5.37
N GLN A 49 -2.69 -1.13 6.14
CA GLN A 49 -3.90 -0.29 6.18
C GLN A 49 -3.58 1.13 6.62
N SER A 50 -2.79 1.30 7.69
CA SER A 50 -2.41 2.64 8.17
C SER A 50 -1.60 3.42 7.13
N ALA A 51 -0.71 2.75 6.38
CA ALA A 51 0.06 3.36 5.31
C ALA A 51 -0.83 3.77 4.12
N VAL A 52 -1.74 2.88 3.71
CA VAL A 52 -2.74 3.14 2.66
C VAL A 52 -3.65 4.30 3.03
N ASP A 53 -4.14 4.38 4.27
CA ASP A 53 -4.97 5.50 4.75
C ASP A 53 -4.24 6.84 4.65
N ILE A 54 -2.93 6.86 4.97
CA ILE A 54 -2.09 8.05 4.81
C ILE A 54 -1.98 8.43 3.33
N MET A 55 -1.76 7.47 2.43
CA MET A 55 -1.66 7.71 0.98
C MET A 55 -2.97 8.24 0.40
N VAL A 56 -4.12 7.68 0.83
CA VAL A 56 -5.45 8.16 0.43
C VAL A 56 -5.67 9.60 0.91
N ASN A 57 -5.32 9.92 2.16
CA ASN A 57 -5.44 11.28 2.69
C ASN A 57 -4.53 12.29 1.96
N ARG A 58 -3.44 11.83 1.34
CA ARG A 58 -2.55 12.63 0.48
C ARG A 58 -3.00 12.72 -0.97
N GLY A 59 -3.99 11.92 -1.39
CA GLY A 59 -4.44 11.82 -2.78
C GLY A 59 -3.50 10.99 -3.67
N GLU A 60 -2.62 10.17 -3.09
CA GLU A 60 -1.72 9.26 -3.81
C GLU A 60 -2.43 7.97 -4.22
N LEU A 61 -3.48 7.59 -3.49
CA LEU A 61 -4.36 6.47 -3.79
C LEU A 61 -5.83 6.91 -3.78
N VAL A 62 -6.65 6.28 -4.62
CA VAL A 62 -8.08 6.51 -4.71
C VAL A 62 -8.84 5.26 -4.26
N PRO A 63 -9.70 5.37 -3.22
CA PRO A 63 -10.59 4.27 -2.85
C PRO A 63 -11.69 4.10 -3.91
N ARG A 64 -11.91 2.87 -4.36
CA ARG A 64 -12.97 2.55 -5.33
C ARG A 64 -14.29 2.25 -4.62
N LEU A 65 -15.41 2.48 -5.33
CA LEU A 65 -16.77 2.21 -4.85
C LEU A 65 -16.87 0.77 -4.33
N GLY A 66 -17.08 0.62 -3.02
CA GLY A 66 -17.00 -0.67 -2.32
C GLY A 66 -15.99 -0.68 -1.18
N GLY A 67 -15.14 0.35 -1.05
CA GLY A 67 -14.35 0.66 0.15
C GLY A 67 -13.02 -0.08 0.28
N ASP A 68 -12.93 -1.29 -0.27
CA ASP A 68 -11.83 -2.19 0.05
C ASP A 68 -10.80 -2.35 -1.08
N PHE A 69 -10.83 -1.50 -2.10
CA PHE A 69 -9.91 -1.57 -3.24
C PHE A 69 -9.29 -0.21 -3.55
N TYR A 70 -7.97 -0.21 -3.77
CA TYR A 70 -7.16 0.99 -3.97
C TYR A 70 -6.42 0.93 -5.31
N SER A 71 -6.36 2.06 -6.01
CA SER A 71 -5.56 2.30 -7.21
C SER A 71 -4.93 3.70 -7.16
N GLN A 72 -4.02 4.03 -8.09
CA GLN A 72 -3.73 5.45 -8.39
C GLN A 72 -4.97 6.15 -8.98
#